data_AF-A0A7W0LSF0-F1
#
_entry.id   AF-A0A7W0LSF0-F1
#
_cell.length_a   1.000
_cell.length_b   1.000
_cell.length_c   1.000
_cell.angle_alpha   90.00
_cell.angle_beta   90.00
_cell.angle_gamma   90.00
#
_symmetry.space_group_name_H-M   'P 1'
#
loop_
_entity.id
_entity.type
_entity.pdbx_description
1 polymer ?
#
loop_
_entity_poly.entity_id
_entity_poly.type
_entity_poly.pdbx_seq_one_letter_code
_entity_poly.pdbx_strand_id
1 'polypeptide(L)'
;GWPLDGLKARDLAPGLQRVARTGRQAMAIARDDPSPELLHEWRKRVKYHWHHVELFEAVDPGELVPRAEDVHRLADLLGDDHDLHVLSATLLADPAIFGPTEDLEGLVRLVARRRSSLQHDAFALGRELYGDHARDLVVHLTDGLGRLAGTPTR
;
A
#
# COMPACT_ATOMS: atom_id res chain seq x y z
N GLY A 1 21.68 20.98 -4.80
CA GLY A 1 20.26 20.57 -4.74
C GLY A 1 20.05 19.41 -5.68
N TRP A 2 19.06 18.56 -5.41
CA TRP A 2 18.64 17.54 -6.38
C TRP A 2 18.18 18.25 -7.68
N PRO A 3 18.53 17.74 -8.88
CA PRO A 3 18.18 18.39 -10.14
C PRO A 3 16.72 18.06 -10.47
N LEU A 4 15.80 18.77 -9.81
CA LEU A 4 14.36 18.70 -10.10
C LEU A 4 13.93 19.72 -11.16
N ASP A 5 14.83 20.63 -11.53
CA ASP A 5 14.57 21.65 -12.56
C ASP A 5 14.34 20.98 -13.92
N GLY A 6 13.12 21.11 -14.44
CA GLY A 6 12.72 20.61 -15.76
C GLY A 6 12.07 19.23 -15.77
N LEU A 7 11.94 18.55 -14.63
CA LEU A 7 11.17 17.30 -14.52
C LEU A 7 9.67 17.61 -14.77
N LYS A 8 9.12 17.04 -15.84
CA LYS A 8 7.68 17.10 -16.13
C LYS A 8 7.04 15.84 -15.56
N ALA A 9 5.78 15.89 -15.14
CA ALA A 9 5.16 14.69 -14.56
C ALA A 9 5.01 13.52 -15.56
N ARG A 10 5.16 13.74 -16.88
CA ARG A 10 5.27 12.66 -17.88
C ARG A 10 6.55 11.83 -17.70
N ASP A 11 7.60 12.46 -17.19
CA ASP A 11 8.89 11.84 -16.90
C ASP A 11 8.81 11.01 -15.61
N LEU A 12 7.77 11.26 -14.78
CA LEU A 12 7.51 10.57 -13.52
C LEU A 12 6.45 9.47 -13.64
N ALA A 13 5.55 9.53 -14.64
CA ALA A 13 4.51 8.53 -14.88
C ALA A 13 5.04 7.07 -15.02
N PRO A 14 6.20 6.80 -15.67
CA PRO A 14 6.79 5.46 -15.69
C PRO A 14 7.20 4.95 -14.29
N GLY A 15 7.54 5.87 -13.38
CA GLY A 15 7.81 5.57 -11.98
C GLY A 15 6.55 5.04 -11.28
N LEU A 16 5.41 5.73 -11.46
CA LEU A 16 4.14 5.33 -10.85
C LEU A 16 3.67 3.95 -11.34
N GLN A 17 3.79 3.68 -12.65
CA GLN A 17 3.50 2.35 -13.20
C GLN A 17 4.37 1.25 -12.59
N ARG A 18 5.66 1.54 -12.40
CA ARG A 18 6.61 0.58 -11.84
C ARG A 18 6.22 0.24 -10.41
N VAL A 19 5.94 1.24 -9.57
CA VAL A 19 5.57 0.98 -8.17
C VAL A 19 4.23 0.23 -8.08
N ALA A 20 3.22 0.61 -8.86
CA ALA A 20 1.94 -0.10 -8.92
C ALA A 20 2.11 -1.57 -9.36
N ARG A 21 2.91 -1.84 -10.40
CA ARG A 21 3.23 -3.20 -10.85
C ARG A 21 3.93 -4.01 -9.77
N THR A 22 4.92 -3.42 -9.09
CA THR A 22 5.63 -4.14 -8.02
C THR A 22 4.73 -4.41 -6.81
N GLY A 23 3.79 -3.51 -6.49
CA GLY A 23 2.77 -3.75 -5.48
C GLY A 23 1.86 -4.93 -5.85
N ARG A 24 1.39 -4.98 -7.11
CA ARG A 24 0.61 -6.12 -7.63
C ARG A 24 1.37 -7.44 -7.59
N GLN A 25 2.65 -7.45 -7.94
CA GLN A 25 3.49 -8.64 -7.88
C GLN A 25 3.66 -9.12 -6.43
N ALA A 26 3.95 -8.21 -5.49
CA ALA A 26 4.06 -8.55 -4.08
C ALA A 26 2.74 -9.09 -3.50
N MET A 27 1.59 -8.50 -3.88
CA MET A 27 0.28 -9.04 -3.53
C MET A 27 0.10 -10.48 -4.04
N ALA A 28 0.43 -10.75 -5.31
CA ALA A 28 0.27 -12.07 -5.88
C ALA A 28 1.10 -13.12 -5.13
N ILE A 29 2.35 -12.79 -4.80
CA ILE A 29 3.24 -13.64 -4.01
C ILE A 29 2.67 -13.88 -2.60
N ALA A 30 2.28 -12.81 -1.90
CA ALA A 30 1.74 -12.90 -0.55
C ALA A 30 0.37 -13.61 -0.49
N ARG A 31 -0.39 -13.62 -1.59
CA ARG A 31 -1.65 -14.36 -1.68
C ARG A 31 -1.41 -15.87 -1.76
N ASP A 32 -0.36 -16.27 -2.49
CA ASP A 32 -0.02 -17.69 -2.66
C ASP A 32 0.68 -18.24 -1.40
N ASP A 33 1.40 -17.39 -0.66
CA ASP A 33 1.95 -17.66 0.68
C ASP A 33 1.82 -16.43 1.60
N PRO A 34 0.82 -16.35 2.49
CA PRO A 34 0.60 -15.20 3.37
C PRO A 34 1.49 -15.25 4.63
N SER A 35 2.77 -15.54 4.45
CA SER A 35 3.75 -15.48 5.53
C SER A 35 3.95 -14.03 6.00
N PRO A 36 4.28 -13.80 7.30
CA PRO A 36 4.51 -12.46 7.82
C PRO A 36 5.54 -11.65 7.03
N GLU A 37 6.59 -12.30 6.53
CA GLU A 37 7.64 -11.70 5.73
C GLU A 37 7.10 -11.20 4.38
N LEU A 38 6.30 -12.02 3.68
CA LEU A 38 5.73 -11.66 2.38
C LEU A 38 4.63 -10.59 2.51
N LEU A 39 3.81 -10.65 3.57
CA LEU A 39 2.85 -9.60 3.91
C LEU A 39 3.57 -8.27 4.22
N HIS A 40 4.69 -8.33 4.95
CA HIS A 40 5.49 -7.15 5.23
C HIS A 40 6.18 -6.59 3.97
N GLU A 41 6.70 -7.43 3.08
CA GLU A 41 7.21 -6.99 1.79
C GLU A 41 6.12 -6.30 0.95
N TRP A 42 4.93 -6.88 0.90
CA TRP A 42 3.80 -6.26 0.22
C TRP A 42 3.45 -4.90 0.83
N ARG A 43 3.36 -4.80 2.15
CA ARG A 43 3.16 -3.52 2.87
C ARG A 43 4.17 -2.46 2.44
N LYS A 44 5.47 -2.79 2.39
CA LYS A 44 6.51 -1.84 1.96
C LYS A 44 6.21 -1.32 0.55
N ARG A 45 5.85 -2.20 -0.39
CA ARG A 45 5.51 -1.78 -1.76
C ARG A 45 4.27 -0.89 -1.83
N VAL A 46 3.27 -1.17 -1.00
CA VAL A 46 2.05 -0.34 -0.91
C VAL A 46 2.40 1.04 -0.36
N LYS A 47 3.22 1.16 0.70
CA LYS A 47 3.70 2.46 1.20
C LYS A 47 4.47 3.24 0.14
N TYR A 48 5.35 2.58 -0.61
CA TYR A 48 6.05 3.24 -1.73
C TYR A 48 5.09 3.72 -2.82
N HIS A 49 4.03 2.97 -3.09
CA HIS A 49 3.01 3.37 -4.06
C HIS A 49 2.22 4.58 -3.54
N TRP A 50 1.81 4.58 -2.27
CA TRP A 50 1.07 5.67 -1.64
C TRP A 50 1.81 6.99 -1.77
N HIS A 51 3.06 7.05 -1.30
CA HIS A 51 3.89 8.26 -1.40
C HIS A 51 4.12 8.73 -2.85
N HIS A 52 4.12 7.82 -3.83
CA HIS A 52 4.17 8.21 -5.23
C HIS A 52 2.85 8.81 -5.71
N VAL A 53 1.70 8.23 -5.35
CA VAL A 53 0.39 8.78 -5.75
C VAL A 53 0.16 10.15 -5.10
N GLU A 54 0.49 10.31 -3.82
CA GLU A 54 0.40 11.59 -3.10
C GLU A 54 1.13 12.72 -3.83
N LEU A 55 2.32 12.44 -4.38
CA LEU A 55 3.09 13.44 -5.12
C LEU A 55 2.37 13.95 -6.38
N PHE A 56 1.47 13.15 -6.96
CA PHE A 56 0.75 13.49 -8.18
C PHE A 56 -0.67 13.98 -7.93
N GLU A 57 -1.18 14.03 -6.70
CA GLU A 57 -2.56 14.46 -6.42
C GLU A 57 -2.89 15.82 -7.05
N ALA A 58 -1.97 16.77 -7.00
CA ALA A 58 -2.16 18.10 -7.59
C ALA A 58 -2.25 18.10 -9.13
N VAL A 59 -1.85 17.02 -9.81
CA VAL A 59 -1.84 16.91 -11.28
C VAL A 59 -3.23 16.58 -11.82
N ASP A 60 -3.93 15.64 -11.18
CA ASP A 60 -5.30 15.26 -11.53
C ASP A 60 -6.09 14.87 -10.27
N PRO A 61 -6.51 15.86 -9.46
CA PRO A 61 -7.08 15.60 -8.14
C PRO A 61 -8.31 14.69 -8.18
N GLY A 62 -9.12 14.78 -9.25
CA GLY A 62 -10.36 14.01 -9.38
C GLY A 62 -10.14 12.50 -9.44
N GLU A 63 -9.01 12.06 -9.99
CA GLU A 63 -8.67 10.64 -10.17
C GLU A 63 -7.67 10.18 -9.11
N LEU A 64 -6.70 11.03 -8.77
CA LEU A 64 -5.56 10.64 -7.94
C LEU A 64 -5.83 10.74 -6.45
N VAL A 65 -6.73 11.62 -6.00
CA VAL A 65 -7.10 11.69 -4.57
C VAL A 65 -7.84 10.42 -4.12
N PRO A 66 -8.93 9.97 -4.79
CA PRO A 66 -9.60 8.72 -4.39
C PRO A 66 -8.64 7.53 -4.40
N ARG A 67 -7.73 7.50 -5.39
CA ARG A 67 -6.72 6.46 -5.47
C ARG A 67 -5.72 6.52 -4.33
N ALA A 68 -5.25 7.71 -3.95
CA ALA A 68 -4.35 7.87 -2.81
C ALA A 68 -5.01 7.36 -1.53
N GLU A 69 -6.29 7.68 -1.32
CA GLU A 69 -7.09 7.18 -0.19
C GLU A 69 -7.17 5.65 -0.17
N ASP A 70 -7.43 5.01 -1.31
CA ASP A 70 -7.46 3.54 -1.40
C ASP A 70 -6.09 2.89 -1.15
N VAL A 71 -5.00 3.45 -1.70
CA VAL A 71 -3.65 2.93 -1.45
C VAL A 71 -3.26 3.14 0.02
N HIS A 72 -3.63 4.27 0.62
CA HIS A 72 -3.40 4.56 2.02
C HIS A 72 -4.15 3.58 2.92
N ARG A 73 -5.44 3.35 2.66
CA ARG A 73 -6.25 2.35 3.37
C ARG A 73 -5.66 0.95 3.27
N LEU A 74 -5.14 0.56 2.11
CA LEU A 74 -4.43 -0.71 1.95
C LEU A 74 -3.15 -0.76 2.80
N ALA A 75 -2.41 0.35 2.87
CA ALA A 75 -1.21 0.47 3.69
C ALA A 75 -1.52 0.33 5.18
N ASP A 76 -2.66 0.89 5.63
CA ASP A 76 -3.14 0.81 7.01
C ASP A 76 -3.54 -0.61 7.38
N LEU A 77 -4.34 -1.29 6.56
CA LEU A 77 -4.73 -2.69 6.80
C LEU A 77 -3.52 -3.61 6.96
N LEU A 78 -2.52 -3.44 6.09
CA LEU A 78 -1.27 -4.20 6.16
C LEU A 78 -0.37 -3.74 7.32
N GLY A 79 -0.49 -2.48 7.75
CA GLY A 79 0.16 -1.93 8.94
C GLY A 79 -0.36 -2.58 10.21
N ASP A 80 -1.68 -2.60 10.39
CA ASP A 80 -2.33 -3.22 11.53
C ASP A 80 -2.02 -4.72 11.60
N ASP A 81 -1.99 -5.44 10.47
CA ASP A 81 -1.59 -6.86 10.44
C ASP A 81 -0.14 -7.04 10.91
N HIS A 82 0.76 -6.19 10.45
CA HIS A 82 2.17 -6.24 10.81
C HIS A 82 2.38 -5.92 12.29
N ASP A 83 1.73 -4.90 12.82
CA ASP A 83 1.86 -4.51 14.23
C ASP A 83 1.33 -5.63 15.14
N LEU A 84 0.24 -6.29 14.74
CA LEU A 84 -0.27 -7.48 15.43
C LEU A 84 0.65 -8.69 15.33
N HIS A 85 1.32 -8.88 14.19
CA HIS A 85 2.36 -9.91 14.06
C HIS A 85 3.49 -9.67 15.06
N VAL A 86 4.03 -8.45 15.09
CA VAL A 86 5.10 -8.05 16.00
C VAL A 86 4.66 -8.23 17.45
N LEU A 87 3.45 -7.78 17.81
CA LEU A 87 2.89 -8.00 19.14
C LEU A 87 2.88 -9.49 19.52
N SER A 88 2.32 -10.35 18.66
CA SER A 88 2.27 -11.79 18.94
C SER A 88 3.66 -12.42 19.08
N ALA A 89 4.61 -12.00 18.25
CA ALA A 89 5.99 -12.49 18.32
C ALA A 89 6.68 -12.04 19.61
N THR A 90 6.47 -10.79 20.05
CA THR A 90 6.99 -10.27 21.31
C THR A 90 6.43 -11.02 22.52
N LEU A 91 5.12 -11.29 22.55
CA LEU A 91 4.48 -12.04 23.64
C LEU A 91 5.01 -13.48 23.74
N LEU A 92 5.24 -14.13 22.60
CA LEU A 92 5.72 -15.51 22.56
C LEU A 92 7.22 -15.64 22.83
N ALA A 93 8.01 -14.58 22.62
CA ALA A 93 9.44 -14.58 22.88
C ALA A 93 9.77 -14.61 24.38
N ASP A 94 8.95 -13.96 25.22
CA ASP A 94 9.12 -14.01 26.68
C ASP A 94 7.77 -14.00 27.44
N PRO A 95 7.03 -15.12 27.44
CA PRO A 95 5.70 -15.17 28.04
C PRO A 95 5.69 -14.88 29.55
N ALA A 96 6.79 -15.15 30.25
CA ALA A 96 6.88 -15.02 31.71
C ALA A 96 6.75 -13.57 32.19
N ILE A 97 7.05 -12.58 31.33
CA ILE A 97 6.99 -11.15 31.67
C ILE A 97 5.57 -10.59 31.55
N PHE A 98 4.70 -11.21 30.74
CA PHE A 98 3.42 -10.62 30.35
C PHE A 98 2.20 -11.12 31.13
N GLY A 99 2.33 -12.18 31.93
CA GLY A 99 1.27 -12.66 32.81
C GLY A 99 1.04 -14.18 32.74
N PRO A 100 -0.12 -14.66 33.22
CA PRO A 100 -0.47 -16.08 33.18
C PRO A 100 -0.50 -16.63 31.74
N THR A 101 0.03 -17.83 31.54
CA THR A 101 0.11 -18.49 30.22
C THR A 101 -1.27 -18.61 29.54
N GLU A 102 -2.32 -18.91 30.29
CA GLU A 102 -3.69 -19.07 29.75
C GLU A 102 -4.22 -17.79 29.11
N ASP A 103 -3.97 -16.63 29.73
CA ASP A 103 -4.38 -15.32 29.21
C ASP A 103 -3.61 -14.98 27.92
N LEU A 104 -2.32 -15.30 27.88
CA LEU A 104 -1.46 -15.08 26.72
C LEU A 104 -1.88 -15.94 25.52
N GLU A 105 -2.20 -17.21 25.74
CA GLU A 105 -2.73 -18.07 24.69
C GLU A 105 -4.08 -17.55 24.17
N GLY A 106 -4.95 -17.06 25.06
CA GLY A 106 -6.20 -16.41 24.69
C GLY A 106 -6.00 -15.19 23.79
N LEU A 107 -5.05 -14.33 24.17
CA LEU A 107 -4.67 -13.14 23.41
C LEU A 107 -4.08 -13.50 22.04
N VAL A 108 -3.15 -14.46 21.97
CA VAL A 108 -2.56 -14.92 20.69
C VAL A 108 -3.63 -15.44 19.74
N ARG A 109 -4.65 -16.18 20.24
CA ARG A 109 -5.79 -16.61 19.43
C ARG A 109 -6.64 -15.45 18.92
N LEU A 110 -6.85 -14.41 19.74
CA LEU A 110 -7.57 -13.19 19.33
C LEU A 110 -6.80 -12.42 18.25
N VAL A 111 -5.49 -12.26 18.45
CA VAL A 111 -4.60 -11.62 17.49
C VAL A 111 -4.63 -12.35 16.15
N ALA A 112 -4.52 -13.69 16.14
CA ALA A 112 -4.58 -14.49 14.92
C ALA A 112 -5.89 -14.30 14.15
N ARG A 113 -7.04 -14.24 14.84
CA ARG A 113 -8.34 -13.95 14.21
C ARG A 113 -8.39 -12.55 13.60
N ARG A 114 -7.90 -11.54 14.32
CA ARG A 114 -7.89 -10.16 13.82
C ARG A 114 -6.97 -10.02 12.60
N ARG A 115 -5.78 -10.62 12.65
CA ARG A 115 -4.85 -10.67 11.50
C ARG A 115 -5.50 -11.30 10.28
N SER A 116 -6.18 -12.44 10.43
CA SER A 116 -6.89 -13.09 9.32
C SER A 116 -7.95 -12.18 8.68
N SER A 117 -8.71 -11.42 9.49
CA SER A 117 -9.68 -10.44 8.98
C SER A 117 -9.00 -9.30 8.24
N LEU A 118 -7.93 -8.72 8.79
CA LEU A 118 -7.18 -7.63 8.14
C LEU A 118 -6.58 -8.07 6.81
N GLN A 119 -6.01 -9.28 6.76
CA GLN A 119 -5.48 -9.87 5.54
C GLN A 119 -6.57 -10.07 4.49
N HIS A 120 -7.74 -10.58 4.89
CA HIS A 120 -8.88 -10.72 3.98
C HIS A 120 -9.26 -9.39 3.33
N ASP A 121 -9.43 -8.34 4.15
CA ASP A 121 -9.79 -6.99 3.70
C ASP A 121 -8.69 -6.39 2.81
N ALA A 122 -7.42 -6.55 3.20
CA ALA A 122 -6.27 -6.08 2.42
C ALA A 122 -6.22 -6.75 1.05
N PHE A 123 -6.40 -8.07 0.96
CA PHE A 123 -6.44 -8.77 -0.32
C PHE A 123 -7.65 -8.39 -1.17
N ALA A 124 -8.80 -8.10 -0.56
CA ALA A 124 -9.97 -7.61 -1.29
C ALA A 124 -9.68 -6.25 -1.94
N LEU A 125 -9.26 -5.27 -1.14
CA LEU A 125 -8.93 -3.93 -1.61
C LEU A 125 -7.76 -3.94 -2.61
N GLY A 126 -6.73 -4.76 -2.37
CA GLY A 126 -5.60 -4.93 -3.28
C GLY A 126 -6.02 -5.44 -4.66
N ARG A 127 -7.00 -6.35 -4.75
CA ARG A 127 -7.53 -6.82 -6.04
C ARG A 127 -8.26 -5.73 -6.80
N GLU A 128 -9.05 -4.92 -6.11
CA GLU A 128 -9.76 -3.78 -6.69
C GLU A 128 -8.74 -2.76 -7.23
N LEU A 129 -7.75 -2.41 -6.41
CA LEU A 129 -6.74 -1.39 -6.72
C LEU A 129 -5.79 -1.78 -7.85
N TYR A 130 -5.35 -3.05 -7.89
CA TYR A 130 -4.40 -3.56 -8.89
C TYR A 130 -5.07 -4.24 -10.11
N GLY A 131 -6.39 -4.30 -10.13
CA GLY A 131 -7.22 -4.81 -11.22
C GLY A 131 -7.28 -3.88 -12.42
N ASP A 132 -8.47 -3.62 -12.95
CA ASP A 132 -8.67 -2.85 -14.18
C ASP A 132 -8.20 -1.38 -14.03
N HIS A 133 -8.32 -0.80 -12.83
CA HIS A 133 -7.90 0.56 -12.53
C HIS A 133 -6.39 0.83 -12.70
N ALA A 134 -5.53 -0.18 -12.72
CA ALA A 134 -4.08 0.04 -12.88
C ALA A 134 -3.68 0.48 -14.31
N ARG A 135 -4.49 0.13 -15.32
CA ARG A 135 -4.24 0.57 -16.71
C ARG A 135 -4.70 2.01 -16.93
N ASP A 136 -5.83 2.38 -16.32
CA ASP A 136 -6.42 3.71 -16.45
C ASP A 136 -5.53 4.81 -15.84
N LEU A 137 -4.80 4.49 -14.77
CA LEU A 137 -3.86 5.39 -14.10
C LEU A 137 -2.85 6.06 -15.05
N VAL A 138 -2.38 5.32 -16.06
CA VAL A 138 -1.42 5.82 -17.05
C VAL A 138 -2.06 6.78 -18.03
N VAL A 139 -3.26 6.41 -18.49
CA VAL A 139 -4.04 7.21 -19.44
C VAL A 139 -4.40 8.53 -18.79
N HIS A 140 -4.95 8.49 -17.57
CA HIS A 140 -5.35 9.68 -16.82
C HIS A 140 -4.17 10.59 -16.45
N LEU A 141 -3.03 10.03 -16.01
CA LEU A 141 -1.84 10.85 -15.81
C LEU A 141 -1.40 11.54 -17.09
N THR A 142 -1.35 10.82 -18.22
CA THR A 142 -0.93 11.39 -19.51
C THR A 142 -1.88 12.50 -19.96
N ASP A 143 -3.18 12.30 -19.79
CA ASP A 143 -4.24 13.26 -20.15
C ASP A 143 -4.25 14.49 -19.23
N GLY A 144 -4.17 14.30 -17.91
CA GLY A 144 -4.07 15.37 -16.91
C GLY A 144 -2.84 16.25 -17.13
N LEU A 145 -1.73 15.63 -17.52
CA LEU A 145 -0.51 16.36 -17.88
C LEU A 145 -0.63 17.12 -19.19
N GLY A 146 -1.37 16.59 -20.17
CA GLY A 146 -1.73 17.30 -21.38
C GLY A 146 -2.54 18.57 -21.07
N ARG A 147 -3.47 18.50 -20.11
CA ARG A 147 -4.24 19.66 -19.65
C ARG A 147 -3.35 20.72 -19.00
N LEU A 148 -2.45 20.33 -18.10
CA LEU A 148 -1.52 21.28 -17.45
C LEU A 148 -0.55 21.94 -18.44
N ALA A 149 -0.01 21.17 -19.39
CA ALA A 149 0.92 21.68 -20.40
C ALA A 149 0.25 22.56 -21.48
N GLY A 150 -1.08 22.44 -21.65
CA GLY A 150 -1.88 23.24 -22.58
C GLY A 150 -2.43 24.56 -22.00
N THR A 151 -2.22 24.83 -20.70
CA THR A 151 -2.67 26.08 -20.09
C THR A 151 -1.70 27.20 -20.44
N PRO A 152 -2.11 28.26 -21.17
CA PRO A 152 -1.24 29.41 -21.38
C PRO A 152 -0.99 30.08 -20.03
N THR A 153 0.27 30.23 -19.65
CA THR A 153 0.67 31.08 -18.53
C THR A 153 0.14 32.49 -18.80
N ARG A 154 -0.79 32.96 -17.95
CA ARG A 154 -1.20 34.36 -17.94
C ARG A 154 -0.18 35.20 -17.18
#